data_AF-A0A809PJC4-F1
#
_entry.id   AF-A0A809PJC4-F1
#
_cell.length_a   1.000
_cell.length_b   1.000
_cell.length_c   1.000
_cell.angle_alpha   90.00
_cell.angle_beta   90.00
_cell.angle_gamma   90.00
#
_symmetry.space_group_name_H-M   'P 1'
#
loop_
_entity.id
_entity.type
_entity.pdbx_description
1 polymer ?
#
loop_
_entity_poly.entity_id
_entity_poly.type
_entity_poly.pdbx_seq_one_letter_code
_entity_poly.pdbx_strand_id
1 'polypeptide(L)'
;MNPKFEEIIPVFRKFLEQQGFPGEIVWVAPEHTICCGRAEWKIFENECVDEEDIKLKYQDADDKKFGVRFCALCVNDETSYCYLIVPTSELDADYKLLTYENVKLSVPAEMPHARILRRGFRASWYQMRESIKFKEWKELVFRID
;
A
#
# COMPACT_ATOMS: atom_id res chain seq x y z
N MET A 1 21.79 7.13 1.34
CA MET A 1 21.43 5.73 1.55
C MET A 1 20.17 5.73 2.39
N ASN A 2 19.17 4.92 2.06
CA ASN A 2 17.97 4.88 2.89
C ASN A 2 18.29 4.25 4.26
N PRO A 3 17.50 4.53 5.32
CA PRO A 3 17.60 3.82 6.59
C PRO A 3 17.43 2.31 6.39
N LYS A 4 17.83 1.48 7.36
CA LYS A 4 17.54 0.04 7.24
C LYS A 4 16.05 -0.23 7.35
N PHE A 5 15.58 -1.31 6.73
CA PHE A 5 14.17 -1.70 6.77
C PHE A 5 13.68 -1.88 8.22
N GLU A 6 14.51 -2.44 9.09
CA GLU A 6 14.22 -2.66 10.50
C GLU A 6 14.13 -1.34 11.29
N GLU A 7 14.75 -0.26 10.80
CA GLU A 7 14.70 1.06 11.42
C GLU A 7 13.46 1.84 10.97
N ILE A 8 13.00 1.64 9.73
CA ILE A 8 11.87 2.38 9.18
C ILE A 8 10.52 1.83 9.63
N ILE A 9 10.39 0.52 9.82
CA ILE A 9 9.09 -0.10 10.19
C ILE A 9 8.56 0.46 11.53
N PRO A 10 9.36 0.59 12.60
CA PRO A 10 8.90 1.24 13.83
C PRO A 10 8.51 2.71 13.64
N VAL A 11 9.24 3.44 12.78
CA VAL A 11 8.92 4.84 12.45
C VAL A 11 7.58 4.93 11.71
N PHE A 12 7.33 4.01 10.78
CA PHE A 12 6.08 3.96 10.04
C PHE A 12 4.89 3.59 10.94
N ARG A 13 5.03 2.59 11.82
CA ARG A 13 4.01 2.25 12.82
C ARG A 13 3.65 3.46 13.70
N LYS A 14 4.67 4.16 14.21
CA LYS A 14 4.45 5.39 15.01
C LYS A 14 3.78 6.49 14.19
N PHE A 15 4.15 6.65 12.92
CA PHE A 15 3.50 7.60 12.03
C PHE A 15 2.02 7.26 11.83
N LEU A 16 1.66 5.99 11.62
CA LEU A 16 0.27 5.54 11.52
C LEU A 16 -0.52 5.91 12.77
N GLU A 17 -0.01 5.56 13.95
CA GLU A 17 -0.65 5.88 15.24
C GLU A 17 -0.84 7.39 15.43
N GLN A 18 0.14 8.20 15.04
CA GLN A 18 0.04 9.67 15.09
C GLN A 18 -1.03 10.24 14.16
N GLN A 19 -1.34 9.54 13.06
CA GLN A 19 -2.42 9.89 12.14
C GLN A 19 -3.77 9.25 12.55
N GLY A 20 -3.83 8.57 13.69
CA GLY A 20 -5.04 7.90 14.19
C GLY A 20 -5.29 6.51 13.59
N PHE A 21 -4.36 5.96 12.82
CA PHE A 21 -4.43 4.62 12.26
C PHE A 21 -3.91 3.57 13.27
N PRO A 22 -4.39 2.32 13.22
CA PRO A 22 -3.82 1.25 14.04
C PRO A 22 -2.33 0.99 13.70
N GLY A 23 -1.52 0.69 14.72
CA GLY A 23 -0.09 0.40 14.56
C GLY A 23 0.22 -1.00 14.02
N GLU A 24 -0.74 -1.93 14.07
CA GLU A 24 -0.61 -3.26 13.46
C GLU A 24 -0.69 -3.13 11.94
N ILE A 25 0.28 -3.70 11.23
CA ILE A 25 0.40 -3.58 9.77
C ILE A 25 0.15 -4.93 9.11
N VAL A 26 -0.75 -4.94 8.12
CA VAL A 26 -0.85 -6.04 7.16
C VAL A 26 -0.50 -5.52 5.78
N TRP A 27 0.47 -6.17 5.12
CA TRP A 27 0.89 -5.77 3.78
C TRP A 27 -0.05 -6.32 2.72
N VAL A 28 -0.40 -5.48 1.76
CA VAL A 28 -1.26 -5.84 0.64
C VAL A 28 -0.60 -5.44 -0.68
N ALA A 29 -0.85 -6.22 -1.72
CA ALA A 29 -0.62 -5.80 -3.09
C ALA A 29 -1.83 -4.97 -3.53
N PRO A 30 -1.67 -3.69 -3.91
CA PRO A 30 -2.82 -2.85 -4.24
C PRO A 30 -3.69 -3.43 -5.37
N GLU A 31 -3.09 -4.15 -6.32
CA GLU A 31 -3.75 -4.89 -7.40
C GLU A 31 -4.66 -6.04 -6.93
N HIS A 32 -4.54 -6.46 -5.66
CA HIS A 32 -5.36 -7.50 -5.02
C HIS A 32 -6.46 -6.92 -4.12
N THR A 33 -6.62 -5.60 -4.11
CA THR A 33 -7.64 -4.89 -3.32
C THR A 33 -8.71 -4.29 -4.22
N ILE A 34 -9.94 -4.17 -3.73
CA ILE A 34 -11.04 -3.57 -4.49
C ILE A 34 -11.59 -2.38 -3.69
N CYS A 35 -11.53 -1.18 -4.27
CA CYS A 35 -12.28 -0.04 -3.77
C CYS A 35 -13.74 -0.20 -4.19
N CYS A 36 -14.62 -0.43 -3.24
CA CYS A 36 -16.05 -0.30 -3.44
C CYS A 36 -16.43 1.14 -3.09
N GLY A 37 -17.24 1.81 -3.92
CA GLY A 37 -17.64 3.19 -3.68
C GLY A 37 -18.12 3.43 -2.23
N ARG A 38 -18.03 4.67 -1.75
CA ARG A 38 -18.18 5.08 -0.34
C ARG A 38 -17.04 4.62 0.60
N ALA A 39 -15.80 4.75 0.14
CA ALA A 39 -14.60 4.58 0.98
C ALA A 39 -14.48 3.21 1.69
N GLU A 40 -15.08 2.14 1.13
CA GLU A 40 -14.91 0.78 1.61
C GLU A 40 -13.91 0.03 0.72
N TRP A 41 -12.86 -0.51 1.32
CA TRP A 41 -11.91 -1.39 0.64
C TRP A 41 -12.20 -2.84 0.98
N LYS A 42 -12.25 -3.70 -0.03
CA LYS A 42 -12.34 -5.15 0.16
C LYS A 42 -10.96 -5.76 0.06
N ILE A 43 -10.53 -6.42 1.13
CA ILE A 43 -9.23 -7.08 1.25
C ILE A 43 -9.44 -8.59 1.33
N PHE A 44 -8.69 -9.34 0.53
CA PHE A 44 -8.69 -10.80 0.60
C PHE A 44 -7.53 -11.26 1.46
N GLU A 45 -7.85 -11.91 2.58
CA GLU A 45 -6.88 -12.33 3.58
C GLU A 45 -5.73 -13.20 3.00
N ASN A 46 -6.04 -14.08 2.04
CA ASN A 46 -5.03 -14.98 1.44
C ASN A 46 -4.15 -14.31 0.36
N GLU A 47 -4.43 -13.06 0.01
CA GLU A 47 -3.66 -12.30 -0.98
C GLU A 47 -2.84 -11.19 -0.32
N CYS A 48 -2.77 -11.20 1.03
CA CYS A 48 -1.84 -10.37 1.78
C CYS A 48 -0.40 -10.82 1.46
N VAL A 49 0.51 -9.87 1.54
CA VAL A 49 1.92 -10.04 1.19
C VAL A 49 2.71 -10.25 2.48
N ASP A 50 3.70 -11.14 2.45
CA ASP A 50 4.58 -11.33 3.60
C ASP A 50 5.50 -10.12 3.79
N GLU A 51 5.80 -9.75 5.04
CA GLU A 51 6.69 -8.62 5.33
C GLU A 51 8.09 -8.81 4.71
N GLU A 52 8.56 -10.07 4.61
CA GLU A 52 9.84 -10.38 3.97
C GLU A 52 9.85 -10.01 2.49
N ASP A 53 8.74 -10.17 1.77
CA ASP A 53 8.63 -9.74 0.37
C ASP A 53 8.71 -8.21 0.24
N ILE A 54 8.15 -7.48 1.20
CA ILE A 54 8.23 -6.02 1.25
C ILE A 54 9.65 -5.57 1.56
N LYS A 55 10.33 -6.26 2.47
CA LYS A 55 11.74 -6.04 2.77
C LYS A 55 12.63 -6.26 1.55
N LEU A 56 12.42 -7.34 0.79
CA LEU A 56 13.16 -7.62 -0.44
C LEU A 56 12.93 -6.52 -1.49
N LYS A 57 11.68 -6.05 -1.67
CA LYS A 57 11.36 -4.93 -2.57
C LYS A 57 12.03 -3.63 -2.13
N TYR A 58 12.07 -3.36 -0.83
CA TYR A 58 12.74 -2.19 -0.27
C TYR A 58 14.25 -2.24 -0.55
N GLN A 59 14.88 -3.38 -0.30
CA GLN A 59 16.32 -3.57 -0.53
C GLN A 59 16.69 -3.43 -2.01
N ASP A 60 15.92 -4.03 -2.92
CA ASP A 60 16.13 -3.89 -4.36
C ASP A 60 16.02 -2.41 -4.82
N ALA A 61 15.12 -1.63 -4.21
CA ALA A 61 15.02 -0.20 -4.48
C ALA A 61 16.21 0.61 -3.93
N ASP A 62 16.68 0.27 -2.72
CA ASP A 62 17.85 0.91 -2.10
C ASP A 62 19.14 0.62 -2.89
N ASP A 63 19.33 -0.62 -3.34
CA ASP A 63 20.45 -1.02 -4.20
C ASP A 63 20.48 -0.22 -5.53
N LYS A 64 19.29 0.11 -6.05
CA LYS A 64 19.10 0.96 -7.24
C LYS A 64 19.12 2.46 -6.94
N LYS A 65 19.30 2.85 -5.66
CA LYS A 65 19.31 4.24 -5.17
C LYS A 65 18.01 4.99 -5.41
N PHE A 66 16.90 4.27 -5.50
CA PHE A 66 15.59 4.89 -5.59
C PHE A 66 15.06 5.26 -4.20
N GLY A 67 14.25 6.31 -4.16
CA GLY A 67 13.36 6.56 -3.04
C GLY A 67 12.20 5.59 -3.03
N VAL A 68 11.57 5.43 -1.86
CA VAL A 68 10.42 4.55 -1.66
C VAL A 68 9.33 5.25 -0.87
N ARG A 69 8.10 4.75 -0.97
CA ARG A 69 6.97 5.28 -0.19
C ARG A 69 6.18 4.18 0.50
N PHE A 70 6.09 4.25 1.82
CA PHE A 70 5.17 3.45 2.61
C PHE A 70 3.82 4.16 2.67
N CYS A 71 2.75 3.43 2.36
CA CYS A 71 1.40 3.96 2.23
C CYS A 71 0.44 3.13 3.06
N ALA A 72 -0.41 3.78 3.87
CA ALA A 72 -1.65 3.17 4.33
C ALA A 72 -2.68 3.20 3.20
N LEU A 73 -3.46 2.14 3.06
CA LEU A 73 -4.56 2.03 2.10
C LEU A 73 -5.91 2.20 2.80
N CYS A 74 -6.13 1.42 3.85
CA CYS A 74 -7.37 1.35 4.61
C CYS A 74 -7.12 0.70 5.98
N VAL A 75 -8.13 0.70 6.84
CA VAL A 75 -8.05 0.13 8.19
C VAL A 75 -9.25 -0.71 8.53
N ASN A 76 -9.09 -1.67 9.43
CA ASN A 76 -10.19 -2.18 10.25
C ASN A 76 -9.99 -1.71 11.71
N ASP A 77 -10.76 -2.24 12.65
CA ASP A 77 -10.71 -1.84 14.07
C ASP A 77 -9.30 -1.95 14.70
N GLU A 78 -8.47 -2.89 14.26
CA GLU A 78 -7.18 -3.22 14.90
C GLU A 78 -5.98 -3.11 13.96
N THR A 79 -6.18 -2.99 12.65
CA THR A 79 -5.15 -3.20 11.63
C THR A 79 -5.16 -2.15 10.53
N SER A 80 -3.97 -1.68 10.17
CA SER A 80 -3.71 -0.87 8.97
C SER A 80 -3.24 -1.75 7.81
N TYR A 81 -3.99 -1.72 6.71
CA TYR A 81 -3.60 -2.37 5.46
C TYR A 81 -2.69 -1.44 4.67
N CYS A 82 -1.44 -1.84 4.49
CA CYS A 82 -0.40 -0.98 3.95
C CYS A 82 0.26 -1.59 2.70
N TYR A 83 0.92 -0.74 1.92
CA TYR A 83 1.68 -1.17 0.74
C TYR A 83 2.91 -0.31 0.54
N LEU A 84 3.88 -0.85 -0.21
CA LEU A 84 5.11 -0.17 -0.58
C LEU A 84 5.08 0.22 -2.06
N ILE A 85 5.32 1.50 -2.34
CA ILE A 85 5.57 1.98 -3.70
C ILE A 85 7.08 2.04 -3.90
N VAL A 86 7.55 1.25 -4.87
CA VAL A 86 8.92 1.31 -5.39
C VAL A 86 8.89 1.73 -6.87
N PRO A 87 9.82 2.58 -7.32
CA PRO A 87 10.00 2.86 -8.73
C PRO A 87 10.54 1.64 -9.49
N THR A 88 10.12 1.47 -10.75
CA THR A 88 10.64 0.42 -11.63
C THR A 88 11.68 0.92 -12.65
N SER A 89 11.81 2.24 -12.78
CA SER A 89 12.77 2.93 -13.65
C SER A 89 13.02 4.36 -13.14
N GLU A 90 14.07 5.01 -13.62
CA GLU A 90 14.35 6.43 -13.29
C GLU A 90 13.17 7.34 -13.68
N LEU A 91 12.60 7.13 -14.87
CA LEU A 91 11.44 7.90 -15.32
C LEU A 91 10.22 7.72 -14.41
N ASP A 92 9.96 6.47 -13.97
CA ASP A 92 8.90 6.18 -13.00
C ASP A 92 9.20 6.81 -11.62
N ALA A 93 10.48 6.85 -11.23
CA ALA A 93 10.91 7.52 -10.01
C ALA A 93 10.63 9.02 -10.09
N ASP A 94 10.92 9.67 -11.21
CA ASP A 94 10.59 11.09 -11.43
C ASP A 94 9.09 11.35 -11.36
N TYR A 95 8.27 10.56 -12.06
CA TYR A 95 6.81 10.71 -12.03
C TYR A 95 6.23 10.53 -10.62
N LYS A 96 6.83 9.66 -9.80
CA LYS A 96 6.40 9.40 -8.41
C LYS A 96 7.07 10.33 -7.38
N LEU A 97 7.99 11.19 -7.82
CA LEU A 97 8.84 12.04 -6.98
C LEU A 97 9.67 11.21 -5.98
N LEU A 98 10.26 10.12 -6.44
CA LEU A 98 11.06 9.14 -5.70
C LEU A 98 12.45 8.93 -6.31
N THR A 99 12.99 9.94 -7.02
CA THR A 99 14.27 9.84 -7.76
C THR A 99 15.51 9.79 -6.86
N TYR A 100 15.41 10.21 -5.60
CA TYR A 100 16.54 10.30 -4.68
C TYR A 100 16.23 9.56 -3.39
N GLU A 101 17.16 8.70 -2.95
CA GLU A 101 17.26 7.97 -1.67
C GLU A 101 16.49 8.62 -0.50
N ASN A 102 15.17 8.52 -0.55
CA ASN A 102 14.26 9.11 0.40
C ASN A 102 13.20 8.08 0.75
N VAL A 103 12.82 8.09 2.02
CA VAL A 103 11.66 7.34 2.46
C VAL A 103 10.54 8.33 2.72
N LYS A 104 9.42 8.12 2.04
CA LYS A 104 8.19 8.87 2.25
C LYS A 104 7.17 7.99 2.98
N LEU A 105 6.44 8.60 3.90
CA LEU A 105 5.33 7.97 4.60
C LEU A 105 4.05 8.69 4.21
N SER A 106 2.96 7.96 3.99
CA SER A 106 1.69 8.55 3.59
C SER A 106 0.50 7.77 4.12
N VAL A 107 -0.56 8.51 4.42
CA VAL A 107 -1.90 8.00 4.74
C VAL A 107 -2.91 8.70 3.83
N PRO A 108 -4.07 8.09 3.55
CA PRO A 108 -5.16 8.77 2.87
C PRO A 108 -5.74 9.89 3.74
N ALA A 109 -6.29 10.93 3.11
CA ALA A 109 -6.86 12.09 3.81
C ALA A 109 -8.09 11.72 4.67
N GLU A 110 -8.91 10.81 4.17
CA GLU A 110 -9.97 10.15 4.92
C GLU A 110 -9.54 8.71 5.20
N MET A 111 -9.87 8.18 6.37
CA MET A 111 -9.53 6.83 6.81
C MET A 111 -10.53 5.81 6.25
N PRO A 112 -10.21 5.09 5.16
CA PRO A 112 -11.16 4.21 4.50
C PRO A 112 -11.28 2.90 5.29
N HIS A 113 -12.50 2.38 5.38
CA HIS A 113 -12.75 1.15 6.14
C HIS A 113 -12.47 -0.09 5.29
N ALA A 114 -11.84 -1.09 5.88
CA ALA A 114 -11.50 -2.36 5.26
C ALA A 114 -12.52 -3.44 5.63
N ARG A 115 -13.02 -4.15 4.61
CA ARG A 115 -13.86 -5.33 4.76
C ARG A 115 -13.11 -6.56 4.29
N ILE A 116 -12.93 -7.52 5.20
CA ILE A 116 -12.18 -8.74 4.92
C ILE A 116 -13.07 -9.79 4.27
N LEU A 117 -12.61 -10.31 3.13
CA LEU A 117 -13.30 -11.36 2.39
C LEU A 117 -12.60 -12.70 2.62
N ARG A 118 -13.37 -13.67 3.13
CA ARG A 118 -12.89 -15.03 3.43
C ARG A 118 -13.03 -15.97 2.21
N ARG A 119 -12.30 -17.10 2.25
CA ARG A 119 -12.20 -18.12 1.20
C ARG A 119 -13.58 -18.51 0.65
N GLY A 120 -13.82 -18.22 -0.63
CA GLY A 120 -15.07 -18.55 -1.33
C GLY A 120 -15.33 -17.64 -2.53
N PHE A 121 -14.75 -16.43 -2.53
CA PHE A 121 -15.00 -15.41 -3.54
C PHE A 121 -13.89 -15.29 -4.61
N ARG A 122 -12.96 -16.25 -4.73
CA ARG A 122 -11.80 -16.12 -5.64
C ARG A 122 -12.17 -16.09 -7.12
N ALA A 123 -13.14 -16.91 -7.55
CA ALA A 123 -13.66 -16.88 -8.92
C ALA A 123 -14.44 -15.59 -9.20
N SER A 124 -15.27 -15.17 -8.24
CA SER A 124 -15.96 -13.87 -8.29
C SER A 124 -14.98 -12.70 -8.27
N TRP A 125 -13.79 -12.83 -7.67
CA TRP A 125 -12.76 -11.79 -7.65
C TRP A 125 -12.18 -11.51 -9.02
N TYR A 126 -11.77 -12.53 -9.79
CA TYR A 126 -11.30 -12.31 -11.16
C TYR A 126 -12.38 -11.66 -12.02
N GLN A 127 -13.64 -12.12 -11.88
CA GLN A 127 -14.78 -11.52 -12.58
C GLN A 127 -15.09 -10.07 -12.14
N MET A 128 -14.99 -9.78 -10.85
CA MET A 128 -15.17 -8.42 -10.30
C MET A 128 -14.02 -7.50 -10.70
N ARG A 129 -12.77 -7.97 -10.69
CA ARG A 129 -11.58 -7.21 -11.09
C ARG A 129 -11.61 -6.84 -12.57
N GLU A 130 -12.08 -7.75 -13.43
CA GLU A 130 -12.21 -7.47 -14.86
C GLU A 130 -13.36 -6.51 -15.18
N SER A 131 -14.43 -6.52 -14.38
CA SER A 131 -15.59 -5.63 -14.57
C SER A 131 -15.39 -4.24 -13.97
N ILE A 132 -14.68 -4.13 -12.84
CA ILE A 132 -14.28 -2.87 -12.20
C ILE A 132 -12.96 -2.44 -12.84
N LYS A 133 -13.03 -1.74 -13.98
CA LYS A 133 -11.83 -1.31 -14.71
C LYS A 133 -10.86 -0.56 -13.78
N PHE A 134 -9.60 -0.96 -13.85
CA PHE A 134 -8.36 -0.30 -13.38
C PHE A 134 -8.31 1.24 -13.56
N LYS A 135 -9.16 1.82 -14.43
CA LYS A 135 -9.31 3.26 -14.64
C LYS A 135 -9.86 4.01 -13.42
N GLU A 136 -10.87 3.47 -12.74
CA GLU A 136 -11.44 4.10 -11.54
C GLU A 136 -10.47 4.02 -10.35
N TRP A 137 -9.70 2.93 -10.27
CA TRP A 137 -8.66 2.73 -9.25
C TRP A 137 -7.52 3.75 -9.37
N LYS A 138 -7.06 4.05 -10.60
CA LYS A 138 -6.04 5.09 -10.85
C LYS A 138 -6.55 6.49 -10.52
N GLU A 139 -7.80 6.80 -10.85
CA GLU A 139 -8.37 8.12 -10.58
C GLU A 139 -8.59 8.38 -9.09
N LEU A 140 -8.84 7.34 -8.28
CA LEU A 140 -9.07 7.48 -6.84
C LEU A 140 -7.77 7.49 -6.01
N VAL A 141 -6.75 6.70 -6.39
CA VAL A 141 -5.47 6.60 -5.66
C VAL A 141 -4.51 7.75 -6.01
N PHE A 142 -4.61 8.32 -7.22
CA PHE A 142 -3.70 9.38 -7.70
C PHE A 142 -4.35 10.77 -7.83
N ARG A 143 -5.58 10.97 -7.35
CA ARG A 143 -6.08 12.33 -7.04
C ARG A 143 -5.35 12.83 -5.79
N ILE A 144 -4.11 13.25 -6.01
CA ILE A 144 -3.37 14.16 -5.16
C ILE A 144 -3.85 15.55 -5.61
N ASP A 145 -4.71 16.19 -4.83
CA ASP A 145 -4.92 17.64 -4.90
C ASP A 145 -3.65 18.37 -4.42
#